data_AF-A0A433DDN1-F1
#
_entry.id   AF-A0A433DDN1-F1
#
_cell.length_a   1.000
_cell.length_b   1.000
_cell.length_c   1.000
_cell.angle_alpha   90.00
_cell.angle_beta   90.00
_cell.angle_gamma   90.00
#
_symmetry.space_group_name_H-M   'P 1'
#
loop_
_entity.id
_entity.type
_entity.pdbx_description
1 polymer ?
#
loop_
_entity_poly.entity_id
_entity_poly.type
_entity_poly.pdbx_seq_one_letter_code
_entity_poly.pdbx_strand_id
1 'polypeptide(L)'
;MAELVKEGKVRYLGLSECSAATLHRAYAIHPIAALQIEYSPWSLDIEENGILETARELGNAENFPKNLELVRRFEEFAKAKGVTSSQLVLAWVLGQGQDFIPIPGTKRIKYLEENVGAANVTLSEHELKEIRKIIDSIEVHGIYEI
;
A
#
# COMPACT_ATOMS: atom_id res chain seq x y z
N MET A 1 -10.28 11.95 -13.72
CA MET A 1 -9.76 11.46 -12.42
C MET A 1 -9.22 12.59 -11.56
N ALA A 2 -8.35 13.47 -12.06
CA ALA A 2 -7.85 14.64 -11.29
C ALA A 2 -8.97 15.52 -10.71
N GLU A 3 -10.03 15.80 -11.49
CA GLU A 3 -11.20 16.55 -10.99
C GLU A 3 -11.91 15.85 -9.83
N LEU A 4 -11.94 14.52 -9.79
CA LEU A 4 -12.55 13.77 -8.66
C LEU A 4 -11.76 13.96 -7.36
N VAL A 5 -10.44 14.21 -7.47
CA VAL A 5 -9.61 14.55 -6.31
C VAL A 5 -9.94 15.97 -5.83
N LYS A 6 -10.05 16.94 -6.74
CA LYS A 6 -10.45 18.32 -6.42
C LYS A 6 -11.85 18.39 -5.80
N GLU A 7 -12.77 17.57 -6.28
CA GLU A 7 -14.13 17.44 -5.74
C GLU A 7 -14.18 16.67 -4.42
N GLY A 8 -13.06 16.15 -3.91
CA GLY A 8 -12.99 15.39 -2.65
C GLY A 8 -13.62 14.00 -2.70
N LYS A 9 -13.98 13.51 -3.90
CA LYS A 9 -14.64 12.20 -4.08
C LYS A 9 -13.67 11.02 -3.96
N VAL A 10 -12.41 11.24 -4.32
CA VAL A 10 -11.31 10.28 -4.10
C VAL A 10 -10.12 11.03 -3.57
N ARG A 11 -9.37 10.45 -2.64
CA ARG A 11 -8.21 11.13 -2.04
C ARG A 11 -6.96 11.05 -2.92
N TYR A 12 -6.77 9.92 -3.60
CA TYR A 12 -5.54 9.62 -4.33
C TYR A 12 -5.81 8.89 -5.64
N LEU A 13 -4.88 9.04 -6.59
CA LEU A 13 -4.86 8.26 -7.82
C LEU A 13 -3.67 7.30 -7.81
N GLY A 14 -3.92 6.07 -8.22
CA GLY A 14 -2.89 5.07 -8.48
C GLY A 14 -2.99 4.58 -9.92
N LEU A 15 -1.89 4.06 -10.44
CA LEU A 15 -1.84 3.37 -11.73
C LEU A 15 -1.40 1.93 -11.54
N SER A 16 -1.87 1.06 -12.42
CA SER A 16 -1.49 -0.35 -12.44
C SER A 16 -1.01 -0.73 -13.84
N GLU A 17 0.06 -1.53 -13.91
CA GLU A 17 0.60 -2.12 -15.14
C GLU A 17 0.80 -1.11 -16.28
N CYS A 18 1.31 0.09 -15.96
CA CYS A 18 1.55 1.14 -16.94
C CYS A 18 3.03 1.27 -17.32
N SER A 19 3.29 1.65 -18.58
CA SER A 19 4.66 1.99 -19.03
C SER A 19 5.21 3.25 -18.36
N ALA A 20 6.55 3.40 -18.36
CA ALA A 20 7.23 4.60 -17.88
C ALA A 20 6.69 5.89 -18.56
N ALA A 21 6.50 5.84 -19.87
CA ALA A 21 5.93 6.96 -20.63
C ALA A 21 4.49 7.30 -20.21
N THR A 22 3.68 6.30 -19.87
CA THR A 22 2.34 6.52 -19.34
C THR A 22 2.39 7.16 -17.94
N LEU A 23 3.29 6.68 -17.08
CA LEU A 23 3.46 7.22 -15.73
C LEU A 23 3.87 8.70 -15.76
N HIS A 24 4.84 9.08 -16.60
CA HIS A 24 5.22 10.49 -16.79
C HIS A 24 4.05 11.36 -17.25
N ARG A 25 3.31 10.91 -18.29
CA ARG A 25 2.16 11.69 -18.80
C ARG A 25 1.07 11.85 -17.75
N ALA A 26 0.80 10.81 -16.97
CA ALA A 26 -0.20 10.87 -15.92
C ALA A 26 0.23 11.81 -14.79
N TYR A 27 1.49 11.71 -14.35
CA TYR A 27 2.05 12.55 -13.29
C TYR A 27 2.07 14.04 -13.68
N ALA A 28 2.30 14.35 -14.98
CA ALA A 28 2.23 15.72 -15.50
C ALA A 28 0.82 16.34 -15.41
N ILE A 29 -0.23 15.52 -15.36
CA ILE A 29 -1.62 15.97 -15.21
C ILE A 29 -2.00 16.04 -13.74
N HIS A 30 -1.64 15.02 -12.96
CA HIS A 30 -1.90 14.94 -11.53
C HIS A 30 -0.94 13.94 -10.87
N PRO A 31 -0.40 14.24 -9.66
CA PRO A 31 0.46 13.30 -8.95
C PRO A 31 -0.16 11.91 -8.79
N ILE A 32 0.66 10.88 -9.04
CA ILE A 32 0.25 9.48 -8.88
C ILE A 32 0.86 8.94 -7.59
N ALA A 33 0.01 8.59 -6.63
CA ALA A 33 0.41 8.22 -5.28
C ALA A 33 0.91 6.77 -5.17
N ALA A 34 0.48 5.89 -6.08
CA ALA A 34 0.85 4.49 -6.09
C ALA A 34 1.00 3.95 -7.50
N LEU A 35 2.01 3.10 -7.68
CA LEU A 35 2.18 2.28 -8.87
C LEU A 35 2.13 0.81 -8.44
N GLN A 36 1.17 0.07 -8.99
CA GLN A 36 1.05 -1.38 -8.82
C GLN A 36 1.56 -2.09 -10.07
N ILE A 37 2.63 -2.86 -9.93
CA ILE A 37 3.21 -3.66 -11.02
C ILE A 37 3.64 -5.03 -10.53
N GLU A 38 3.59 -6.02 -11.41
CA GLU A 38 4.19 -7.34 -11.20
C GLU A 38 5.70 -7.28 -10.98
N TYR A 39 6.15 -7.76 -9.81
CA TYR A 39 7.56 -7.92 -9.49
C TYR A 39 7.76 -9.21 -8.68
N SER A 40 8.59 -10.11 -9.20
CA SER A 40 8.88 -11.40 -8.57
C SER A 40 10.23 -11.96 -9.06
N PRO A 41 10.82 -12.99 -8.41
CA PRO A 41 12.07 -13.59 -8.86
C PRO A 41 12.08 -14.14 -10.31
N TRP A 42 10.91 -14.22 -10.95
CA TRP A 42 10.74 -14.68 -12.34
C TRP A 42 10.14 -13.60 -13.26
N SER A 43 9.96 -12.39 -12.72
CA SER A 43 9.38 -11.23 -13.41
C SER A 43 10.07 -9.98 -12.89
N LEU A 44 11.26 -9.70 -13.46
CA LEU A 44 12.14 -8.60 -13.08
C LEU A 44 12.12 -7.48 -14.14
N ASP A 45 11.19 -7.52 -15.09
CA ASP A 45 11.12 -6.61 -16.24
C ASP A 45 11.14 -5.13 -15.83
N ILE A 46 10.65 -4.82 -14.63
CA ILE A 46 10.62 -3.45 -14.07
C ILE A 46 12.02 -2.87 -13.87
N GLU A 47 13.04 -3.71 -13.68
CA GLU A 47 14.42 -3.30 -13.47
C GLU A 47 15.05 -2.80 -14.78
N GLU A 48 14.53 -3.22 -15.93
CA GLU A 48 15.10 -2.95 -17.25
C GLU A 48 14.21 -2.04 -18.11
N ASN A 49 12.89 -2.08 -17.93
CA ASN A 49 11.94 -1.36 -18.80
C ASN A 49 11.75 0.13 -18.44
N GLY A 50 12.54 0.64 -17.49
CA GLY A 50 12.54 2.04 -17.04
C GLY A 50 11.42 2.42 -16.08
N ILE A 51 10.43 1.56 -15.82
CA ILE A 51 9.29 1.94 -14.95
C ILE A 51 9.71 2.15 -13.49
N LEU A 52 10.65 1.34 -12.99
CA LEU A 52 11.16 1.46 -11.63
C LEU A 52 12.00 2.73 -11.46
N GLU A 53 12.78 3.10 -12.47
CA GLU A 53 13.54 4.34 -12.49
C GLU A 53 12.60 5.55 -12.50
N THR A 54 11.63 5.58 -13.42
CA THR A 54 10.60 6.65 -13.47
C THR A 54 9.80 6.74 -12.18
N ALA A 55 9.42 5.61 -11.57
CA ALA A 55 8.70 5.61 -10.30
C ALA A 55 9.55 6.20 -9.15
N ARG A 56 10.87 5.98 -9.15
CA ARG A 56 11.80 6.56 -8.16
C ARG A 56 12.05 8.05 -8.41
N GLU A 57 12.17 8.45 -9.67
CA GLU A 57 12.31 9.84 -10.09
C GLU A 57 11.08 10.67 -9.65
N LEU A 58 9.88 10.18 -9.96
CA LEU A 58 8.62 10.91 -9.71
C LEU A 58 8.10 10.71 -8.29
N GLY A 59 8.35 9.54 -7.70
CA GLY A 59 7.93 9.15 -6.36
C GLY A 59 8.94 9.54 -5.31
N ASN A 60 9.29 10.84 -5.23
CA ASN A 60 10.12 11.49 -4.20
C ASN A 60 10.91 10.49 -3.33
N ALA A 61 12.12 10.12 -3.76
CA ALA A 61 12.98 9.14 -3.08
C ALA A 61 13.22 9.44 -1.57
N GLU A 62 13.05 10.71 -1.15
CA GLU A 62 13.12 11.15 0.25
C GLU A 62 12.01 10.56 1.14
N ASN A 63 10.91 10.09 0.56
CA ASN A 63 9.74 9.61 1.28
C ASN A 63 9.76 8.09 1.49
N PHE A 64 10.55 7.37 0.70
CA PHE A 64 10.69 5.92 0.81
C PHE A 64 11.18 5.47 2.21
N PRO A 65 12.19 6.12 2.84
CA PRO A 65 12.56 5.79 4.22
C PRO A 65 11.43 6.01 5.25
N LYS A 66 10.59 7.03 5.05
CA LYS A 66 9.47 7.36 5.93
C LYS A 66 8.31 6.36 5.78
N ASN A 67 8.04 5.91 4.55
CA ASN A 67 7.08 4.83 4.31
C ASN A 67 7.59 3.49 4.86
N LEU A 68 8.90 3.24 4.83
CA LEU A 68 9.50 2.04 5.42
C LEU A 68 9.37 2.02 6.96
N GLU A 69 9.39 3.19 7.61
CA GLU A 69 9.11 3.31 9.05
C GLU A 69 7.69 2.85 9.39
N LEU A 70 6.70 3.16 8.54
CA LEU A 70 5.33 2.66 8.71
C LEU A 70 5.30 1.13 8.63
N VAL A 71 5.98 0.55 7.63
CA VAL A 71 6.07 -0.91 7.50
C VAL A 71 6.69 -1.54 8.75
N ARG A 72 7.78 -0.98 9.27
CA ARG A 72 8.45 -1.48 10.49
C ARG A 72 7.53 -1.46 11.70
N ARG A 73 6.78 -0.37 11.93
CA ARG A 73 5.84 -0.30 13.05
C ARG A 73 4.73 -1.33 12.95
N PHE A 74 4.22 -1.59 11.74
CA PHE A 74 3.26 -2.66 11.52
C PHE A 74 3.87 -4.05 11.72
N GLU A 75 5.12 -4.27 11.32
CA GLU A 75 5.85 -5.52 11.59
C GLU A 75 6.05 -5.75 13.09
N GLU A 76 6.44 -4.71 13.84
CA GLU A 76 6.59 -4.77 15.29
C GLU A 76 5.25 -5.08 15.99
N PHE A 77 4.18 -4.41 15.57
CA PHE A 77 2.83 -4.65 16.06
C PHE A 77 2.39 -6.09 15.77
N ALA A 78 2.54 -6.54 14.52
CA ALA A 78 2.17 -7.88 14.10
C ALA A 78 2.93 -8.93 14.92
N LYS A 79 4.23 -8.73 15.10
CA LYS A 79 5.09 -9.58 15.93
C LYS A 79 4.64 -9.61 17.38
N ALA A 80 4.30 -8.46 17.98
CA ALA A 80 3.81 -8.38 19.36
C ALA A 80 2.48 -9.14 19.54
N LYS A 81 1.61 -9.11 18.52
CA LYS A 81 0.34 -9.85 18.49
C LYS A 81 0.50 -11.33 18.14
N GLY A 82 1.64 -11.73 17.58
CA GLY A 82 1.90 -13.11 17.14
C GLY A 82 1.29 -13.46 15.79
N VAL A 83 1.08 -12.48 14.91
CA VAL A 83 0.55 -12.66 13.54
C VAL A 83 1.53 -12.10 12.52
N THR A 84 1.32 -12.39 11.23
CA THR A 84 2.10 -11.74 10.16
C THR A 84 1.57 -10.35 9.85
N SER A 85 2.40 -9.50 9.23
CA SER A 85 1.96 -8.18 8.78
C SER A 85 0.81 -8.27 7.77
N SER A 86 0.83 -9.29 6.89
CA SER A 86 -0.27 -9.55 5.96
C SER A 86 -1.57 -9.86 6.70
N GLN A 87 -1.50 -10.76 7.70
CA GLN A 87 -2.65 -11.12 8.52
C GLN A 87 -3.21 -9.92 9.29
N LEU A 88 -2.34 -9.12 9.90
CA LEU A 88 -2.73 -7.92 10.63
C LEU A 88 -3.50 -6.93 9.74
N VAL A 89 -2.97 -6.66 8.53
CA VAL A 89 -3.57 -5.71 7.59
C VAL A 89 -4.89 -6.23 7.04
N LEU A 90 -4.93 -7.50 6.62
CA LEU A 90 -6.16 -8.12 6.10
C LEU A 90 -7.25 -8.20 7.18
N ALA A 91 -6.90 -8.50 8.42
CA ALA A 91 -7.82 -8.48 9.55
C ALA A 91 -8.37 -7.08 9.83
N TRP A 92 -7.53 -6.05 9.71
CA TRP A 92 -7.97 -4.66 9.84
C TRP A 92 -8.97 -4.27 8.73
N VAL A 93 -8.72 -4.69 7.48
CA VAL A 93 -9.65 -4.46 6.35
C VAL A 93 -10.99 -5.17 6.58
N LEU A 94 -10.96 -6.45 6.96
CA LEU A 94 -12.16 -7.23 7.28
C LEU A 94 -12.93 -6.62 8.47
N GLY A 95 -12.23 -5.99 9.41
CA GLY A 95 -12.82 -5.32 10.57
C GLY A 95 -13.54 -4.00 10.27
N GLN A 96 -13.47 -3.47 9.04
CA GLN A 96 -14.15 -2.21 8.68
C GLN A 96 -15.66 -2.37 8.47
N GLY A 97 -16.15 -3.57 8.15
CA GLY A 97 -17.56 -3.83 7.90
C GLY A 97 -17.79 -5.10 7.08
N GLN A 98 -19.03 -5.61 7.07
CA GLN A 98 -19.40 -6.80 6.29
C GLN A 98 -19.33 -6.58 4.77
N ASP A 99 -19.25 -5.33 4.34
CA ASP A 99 -19.12 -4.87 2.96
C ASP A 99 -17.67 -4.77 2.48
N PHE A 100 -16.68 -5.06 3.34
CA PHE A 100 -15.26 -5.06 2.99
C PHE A 100 -14.78 -6.46 2.59
N ILE A 101 -14.48 -6.63 1.30
CA ILE A 101 -13.97 -7.89 0.73
C ILE A 101 -12.52 -7.68 0.29
N PRO A 102 -11.52 -8.09 1.08
CA PRO A 102 -10.13 -8.00 0.65
C PRO A 102 -9.86 -9.00 -0.48
N ILE A 103 -9.07 -8.60 -1.46
CA ILE A 103 -8.68 -9.42 -2.63
C ILE A 103 -7.17 -9.68 -2.67
N PRO A 104 -6.59 -10.34 -1.66
CA PRO A 104 -5.15 -10.57 -1.63
C PRO A 104 -4.74 -11.60 -2.70
N GLY A 105 -3.90 -11.18 -3.64
CA GLY A 105 -3.32 -12.05 -4.66
C GLY A 105 -2.03 -12.72 -4.19
N THR A 106 -1.83 -14.00 -4.51
CA THR A 106 -0.55 -14.69 -4.32
C THR A 106 -0.40 -15.88 -5.26
N LYS A 107 0.83 -16.16 -5.69
CA LYS A 107 1.18 -17.32 -6.53
C LYS A 107 1.63 -18.54 -5.71
N ARG A 108 1.72 -18.45 -4.38
CA ARG A 108 2.28 -19.52 -3.53
C ARG A 108 1.33 -19.89 -2.41
N ILE A 109 1.13 -21.20 -2.23
CA ILE A 109 0.18 -21.79 -1.27
C ILE A 109 0.44 -21.29 0.16
N LYS A 110 1.70 -21.25 0.61
CA LYS A 110 2.07 -20.74 1.94
C LYS A 110 1.46 -19.36 2.25
N TYR A 111 1.51 -18.42 1.30
CA TYR A 111 0.96 -17.09 1.52
C TYR A 111 -0.56 -17.05 1.36
N LEU A 112 -1.13 -17.97 0.58
CA LEU A 112 -2.59 -18.14 0.55
C LEU A 112 -3.09 -18.56 1.92
N GLU A 113 -2.46 -19.57 2.52
CA GLU A 113 -2.77 -20.05 3.88
C GLU A 113 -2.57 -18.94 4.91
N GLU A 114 -1.47 -18.19 4.81
CA GLU A 114 -1.21 -17.03 5.65
C GLU A 114 -2.33 -15.98 5.55
N ASN A 115 -2.72 -15.59 4.32
CA ASN A 115 -3.76 -14.60 4.06
C ASN A 115 -5.14 -15.07 4.53
N VAL A 116 -5.49 -16.33 4.31
CA VAL A 116 -6.74 -16.94 4.82
C VAL A 116 -6.76 -16.91 6.34
N GLY A 117 -5.61 -17.12 6.99
CA GLY A 117 -5.47 -17.02 8.44
C GLY A 117 -5.87 -15.67 9.04
N ALA A 118 -5.88 -14.60 8.24
CA ALA A 118 -6.31 -13.27 8.68
C ALA A 118 -7.76 -13.23 9.19
N ALA A 119 -8.64 -14.10 8.67
CA ALA A 119 -10.03 -14.19 9.11
C ALA A 119 -10.17 -14.63 10.58
N ASN A 120 -9.13 -15.25 11.15
CA ASN A 120 -9.09 -15.69 12.55
C ASN A 120 -8.44 -14.66 13.48
N VAL A 121 -7.97 -13.53 12.95
CA VAL A 121 -7.32 -12.49 13.74
C VAL A 121 -8.38 -11.48 14.18
N THR A 122 -8.58 -11.37 15.49
CA THR A 122 -9.46 -10.33 16.08
C THR A 122 -8.63 -9.15 16.54
N LEU A 123 -9.06 -7.94 16.18
CA LEU A 123 -8.48 -6.68 16.66
C LEU A 123 -9.42 -6.06 17.69
N SER A 124 -8.91 -5.84 18.89
CA SER A 124 -9.63 -5.12 19.94
C SER A 124 -9.75 -3.63 19.62
N GLU A 125 -10.69 -2.93 20.27
CA GLU A 125 -10.81 -1.47 20.12
C GLU A 125 -9.52 -0.72 20.47
N HIS A 126 -8.74 -1.24 21.41
CA HIS A 126 -7.45 -0.68 21.78
C HIS A 126 -6.46 -0.79 20.62
N GLU A 127 -6.32 -1.99 20.06
CA GLU A 127 -5.43 -2.27 18.93
C GLU A 127 -5.84 -1.47 17.69
N LEU A 128 -7.14 -1.31 17.42
CA LEU A 128 -7.63 -0.46 16.33
C LEU A 128 -7.23 1.02 16.52
N LYS A 129 -7.29 1.52 17.76
CA LYS A 129 -6.82 2.87 18.11
C LYS A 129 -5.31 3.00 17.95
N GLU A 130 -4.54 1.98 18.32
CA GLU A 130 -3.08 1.97 18.13
C GLU A 130 -2.69 1.93 16.66
N ILE A 131 -3.32 1.08 15.86
CA ILE A 131 -3.14 1.05 14.40
C ILE A 131 -3.45 2.43 13.80
N ARG A 132 -4.56 3.06 14.22
CA ARG A 132 -4.89 4.42 13.78
C ARG A 132 -3.81 5.43 14.17
N LYS A 133 -3.31 5.39 15.42
CA LYS A 133 -2.20 6.25 15.86
C LYS A 133 -0.94 6.03 15.03
N ILE A 134 -0.59 4.79 14.69
CA ILE A 134 0.58 4.48 13.86
C ILE A 134 0.41 5.12 12.48
N ILE A 135 -0.75 4.96 11.84
CA ILE A 135 -1.08 5.56 10.55
C ILE A 135 -1.01 7.09 10.62
N ASP A 136 -1.62 7.69 11.65
CA ASP A 136 -1.69 9.15 11.79
C ASP A 136 -0.34 9.77 12.22
N SER A 137 0.56 8.97 12.82
CA SER A 137 1.88 9.44 13.29
C SER A 137 2.91 9.60 12.18
N ILE A 138 2.62 9.05 10.99
CA ILE A 138 3.47 9.14 9.83
C ILE A 138 2.65 9.85 8.78
N GLU A 139 3.01 11.10 8.52
CA GLU A 139 2.63 11.71 7.26
C GLU A 139 3.22 10.82 6.17
N VAL A 140 2.38 10.05 5.48
CA VAL A 140 2.81 9.36 4.25
C VAL A 140 3.38 10.48 3.40
N HIS A 141 4.61 10.43 2.92
CA HIS A 141 5.09 11.53 2.10
C HIS A 141 5.09 11.09 0.63
N GLY A 142 4.74 12.01 -0.27
CA GLY A 142 4.25 11.71 -1.63
C GLY A 142 2.79 12.13 -1.82
N ILE A 143 2.13 12.49 -0.71
CA ILE A 143 0.97 13.37 -0.63
C ILE A 143 1.48 14.79 -0.46
N TYR A 144 0.98 15.70 -1.31
CA TYR A 144 1.22 17.14 -1.15
C TYR A 144 0.19 17.68 -0.15
N GLU A 145 0.65 18.54 0.77
CA GLU A 145 -0.21 19.42 1.55
C GLU A 145 -1.02 20.32 0.60
N ILE A 146 -2.28 20.59 0.95
CA ILE A 146 -3.12 21.60 0.29
C ILE A 146 -2.70 22.99 0.78
#